data_AF-A0A417UM67-F1
#
_entry.id   AF-A0A417UM67-F1
#
_cell.length_a   1.000
_cell.length_b   1.000
_cell.length_c   1.000
_cell.angle_alpha   90.00
_cell.angle_beta   90.00
_cell.angle_gamma   90.00
#
_symmetry.space_group_name_H-M   'P 1'
#
loop_
_entity.id
_entity.type
_entity.pdbx_description
1 polymer ?
#
loop_
_entity_poly.entity_id
_entity_poly.type
_entity_poly.pdbx_seq_one_letter_code
_entity_poly.pdbx_strand_id
1 'polypeptide(L)'
;MLDVQEVTGSSPVPSTIQFVLEPDSLRERVRVFFLQHWDSIVLEDSVLVKLKTLFRTAYNFFNRIRLKNTDVTLIASNCNGCCILHDLGLKFNSPFVNLWIEPSDFIKLCENLKDYLQYDLVFITPAEKEITYPVALLKDIKLYFQHYSSEEEASLAWNRRKGRINFDNLYFLFTDRDGCTKQNLLDFDQLNLKHKAVLCHKPYPDIESAVYIKGFESESCVGMCMRYRSRFSIRKYYDDFDYVAWFNQT
;
A
#
# COMPACT_ATOMS: atom_id res chain seq x y z
N MET A 1 -21.90 -59.69 14.92
CA MET A 1 -22.95 -60.61 14.46
C MET A 1 -23.76 -59.86 13.43
N LEU A 2 -23.81 -60.41 12.22
CA LEU A 2 -24.59 -59.90 11.09
C LEU A 2 -26.08 -59.93 11.45
N ASP A 3 -26.84 -58.96 10.94
CA ASP A 3 -28.00 -59.34 10.13
C ASP A 3 -28.37 -58.28 9.11
N VAL A 4 -28.66 -58.79 7.92
CA VAL A 4 -29.10 -58.11 6.70
C VAL A 4 -30.60 -58.31 6.60
N GLN A 5 -31.36 -57.26 6.26
CA GLN A 5 -32.45 -57.40 5.29
C GLN A 5 -32.93 -56.04 4.77
N GLU A 6 -32.77 -55.86 3.46
CA GLU A 6 -33.50 -54.90 2.63
C GLU A 6 -34.96 -55.35 2.47
N VAL A 7 -35.91 -54.42 2.57
CA VAL A 7 -37.17 -54.50 1.82
C VAL A 7 -37.54 -53.10 1.30
N THR A 8 -37.55 -53.02 -0.03
CA THR A 8 -38.02 -51.90 -0.86
C THR A 8 -39.53 -51.68 -0.74
N GLY A 9 -39.99 -50.43 -0.71
CA GLY A 9 -41.42 -50.13 -0.87
C GLY A 9 -41.77 -48.65 -0.73
N SER A 10 -41.81 -47.96 -1.88
CA SER A 10 -42.62 -46.78 -2.24
C SER A 10 -43.12 -45.80 -1.16
N SER A 11 -42.67 -44.54 -1.34
CA SER A 11 -43.18 -43.27 -0.80
C SER A 11 -44.61 -43.27 -0.22
N PRO A 12 -44.81 -42.48 0.84
CA PRO A 12 -45.49 -41.21 0.63
C PRO A 12 -44.70 -40.05 1.26
N VAL A 13 -44.69 -38.93 0.55
CA VAL A 13 -44.20 -37.63 1.05
C VAL A 13 -44.87 -37.32 2.40
N PRO A 14 -44.13 -37.12 3.50
CA PRO A 14 -44.65 -36.44 4.66
C PRO A 14 -44.30 -34.96 4.54
N SER A 15 -45.36 -34.16 4.51
CA SER A 15 -45.43 -32.74 4.81
C SER A 15 -44.26 -32.19 5.63
N THR A 16 -43.74 -31.06 5.17
CA THR A 16 -42.91 -30.09 5.89
C THR A 16 -43.32 -29.99 7.37
N ILE A 17 -42.56 -30.63 8.25
CA ILE A 17 -42.50 -30.25 9.65
C ILE A 17 -41.24 -29.40 9.78
N GLN A 18 -41.40 -28.09 9.57
CA GLN A 18 -40.45 -27.12 10.10
C GLN A 18 -40.59 -27.17 11.62
N PHE A 19 -39.74 -27.95 12.28
CA PHE A 19 -39.44 -27.72 13.68
C PHE A 19 -38.67 -26.40 13.75
N VAL A 20 -39.40 -25.30 13.94
CA VAL A 20 -38.83 -24.04 14.41
C VAL A 20 -38.53 -24.26 15.90
N LEU A 21 -37.36 -24.82 16.19
CA LEU A 21 -36.80 -24.74 17.53
C LEU A 21 -36.49 -23.26 17.76
N GLU A 22 -37.22 -22.61 18.66
CA GLU A 22 -36.89 -21.26 19.09
C GLU A 22 -35.46 -21.27 19.63
N PRO A 23 -34.55 -20.39 19.16
CA PRO A 23 -33.17 -20.49 19.61
C PRO A 23 -33.09 -20.04 21.07
N ASP A 24 -32.66 -20.96 21.94
CA ASP A 24 -32.66 -20.87 23.42
C ASP A 24 -31.68 -19.82 23.98
N SER A 25 -30.89 -19.17 23.13
CA SER A 25 -30.03 -18.06 23.54
C SER A 25 -29.93 -16.98 22.46
N LEU A 26 -29.70 -15.73 22.88
CA LEU A 26 -29.48 -14.59 21.99
C LEU A 26 -28.37 -14.88 20.97
N ARG A 27 -27.31 -15.60 21.36
CA ARG A 27 -26.22 -16.00 20.46
C ARG A 27 -26.72 -16.87 19.30
N GLU A 28 -27.61 -17.81 19.58
CA GLU A 28 -28.11 -18.73 18.57
C GLU A 28 -29.12 -18.04 17.65
N ARG A 29 -29.93 -17.09 18.17
CA ARG A 29 -30.79 -16.22 17.35
C ARG A 29 -29.99 -15.38 16.37
N VAL A 30 -28.89 -14.77 16.84
CA VAL A 30 -27.97 -14.01 15.99
C VAL A 30 -27.31 -14.90 14.94
N ARG A 31 -26.85 -16.10 15.32
CA ARG A 31 -26.24 -17.06 14.39
C ARG A 31 -27.21 -17.50 13.29
N VAL A 32 -28.45 -17.84 13.64
CA VAL A 32 -29.49 -18.23 12.66
C VAL A 32 -29.84 -17.07 11.73
N PHE A 33 -29.96 -15.85 12.25
CA PHE A 33 -30.19 -14.65 11.44
C PHE A 33 -29.09 -14.47 10.39
N PHE A 34 -27.82 -14.56 10.79
CA PHE A 34 -26.71 -14.44 9.85
C PHE A 34 -26.68 -15.59 8.85
N LEU A 35 -26.96 -16.84 9.24
CA LEU A 35 -27.02 -17.96 8.30
C LEU A 35 -28.14 -17.80 7.26
N GLN A 36 -29.31 -17.30 7.67
CA GLN A 36 -30.46 -17.09 6.78
C GLN A 36 -30.22 -15.98 5.75
N HIS A 37 -29.43 -14.97 6.11
CA HIS A 37 -29.19 -13.80 5.26
C HIS A 37 -27.76 -13.76 4.68
N TRP A 38 -26.92 -14.76 4.98
CA TRP A 38 -25.50 -14.80 4.64
C TRP A 38 -25.30 -14.62 3.14
N ASP A 39 -26.02 -15.38 2.32
CA ASP A 39 -25.85 -15.35 0.87
C ASP A 39 -26.26 -14.01 0.27
N SER A 40 -27.32 -13.37 0.79
CA SER A 40 -27.77 -12.04 0.34
C SER A 40 -26.76 -10.95 0.74
N ILE A 41 -26.27 -11.00 1.98
CA ILE A 41 -25.24 -10.10 2.49
C ILE A 41 -23.94 -10.24 1.67
N VAL A 42 -23.52 -11.47 1.36
CA VAL A 42 -22.32 -11.75 0.56
C VAL A 42 -22.50 -11.34 -0.90
N LEU A 43 -23.68 -11.55 -1.50
CA LEU A 43 -24.00 -11.11 -2.85
C LEU A 43 -23.93 -9.58 -2.96
N GLU A 44 -24.56 -8.85 -2.04
CA GLU A 44 -24.49 -7.39 -1.96
C GLU A 44 -23.05 -6.90 -1.79
N ASP A 45 -22.30 -7.53 -0.88
CA ASP A 45 -20.89 -7.21 -0.65
C ASP A 45 -20.03 -7.43 -1.90
N SER A 46 -20.27 -8.50 -2.67
CA SER A 46 -19.53 -8.79 -3.90
C SER A 46 -19.78 -7.75 -4.99
N VAL A 47 -21.02 -7.25 -5.08
CA VAL A 47 -21.41 -6.20 -6.03
C VAL A 47 -20.77 -4.87 -5.62
N LEU A 48 -20.81 -4.52 -4.34
CA LEU A 48 -20.18 -3.30 -3.82
C LEU A 48 -18.66 -3.28 -4.05
N VAL A 49 -17.98 -4.42 -3.89
CA VAL A 49 -16.53 -4.54 -4.17
C VAL A 49 -16.24 -4.39 -5.67
N LYS A 50 -17.07 -4.98 -6.55
CA LYS A 50 -16.93 -4.81 -8.01
C LYS A 50 -17.18 -3.36 -8.43
N LEU A 51 -18.23 -2.72 -7.91
CA LEU A 51 -18.54 -1.30 -8.16
C LEU A 51 -17.41 -0.39 -7.67
N LYS A 52 -16.90 -0.60 -6.45
CA LYS A 52 -15.73 0.11 -5.93
C LYS A 52 -14.54 -0.02 -6.87
N THR A 53 -14.27 -1.22 -7.38
CA THR A 53 -13.15 -1.47 -8.30
C THR A 53 -13.34 -0.73 -9.61
N LEU A 54 -14.56 -0.74 -10.16
CA LEU A 54 -14.90 0.02 -11.38
C LEU A 54 -14.71 1.52 -11.16
N PHE A 55 -15.25 2.07 -10.07
CA PHE A 55 -15.11 3.49 -9.75
C PHE A 55 -13.66 3.88 -9.44
N ARG A 56 -12.86 3.02 -8.80
CA ARG A 56 -11.41 3.25 -8.64
C ARG A 56 -10.72 3.28 -10.00
N THR A 57 -11.09 2.38 -10.90
CA THR A 57 -10.55 2.33 -12.26
C THR A 57 -10.87 3.62 -13.03
N ALA A 58 -12.12 4.09 -12.95
CA ALA A 58 -12.54 5.36 -13.54
C ALA A 58 -11.80 6.57 -12.91
N TYR A 59 -11.67 6.61 -11.58
CA TYR A 59 -10.90 7.64 -10.88
C TYR A 59 -9.44 7.69 -11.34
N ASN A 60 -8.77 6.54 -11.41
CA ASN A 60 -7.41 6.44 -11.91
C ASN A 60 -7.32 6.84 -13.40
N PHE A 61 -8.32 6.50 -14.22
CA PHE A 61 -8.39 6.90 -15.63
C PHE A 61 -8.44 8.43 -15.79
N PHE A 62 -9.25 9.13 -15.00
CA PHE A 62 -9.26 10.60 -15.01
C PHE A 62 -7.93 11.21 -14.53
N ASN A 63 -7.29 10.61 -13.54
CA ASN A 63 -5.95 11.03 -13.10
C ASN A 63 -4.92 10.86 -14.22
N ARG A 64 -4.98 9.78 -15.00
CA ARG A 64 -4.12 9.55 -16.17
C ARG A 64 -4.36 10.54 -17.28
N ILE A 65 -5.62 10.93 -17.55
CA ILE A 65 -5.94 11.99 -18.53
C ILE A 65 -5.36 13.35 -18.09
N ARG A 66 -5.44 13.68 -16.80
CA ARG A 66 -4.87 14.92 -16.24
C ARG A 66 -3.34 14.93 -16.22
N LEU A 67 -2.71 13.76 -16.21
CA LEU A 67 -1.26 13.63 -16.13
C LEU A 67 -0.61 13.98 -17.47
N LYS A 68 0.26 14.99 -17.46
CA LYS A 68 1.03 15.44 -18.62
C LYS A 68 2.47 14.93 -18.56
N ASN A 69 3.05 14.87 -17.37
CA ASN A 69 4.40 14.36 -17.15
C ASN A 69 4.38 12.84 -16.94
N THR A 70 4.83 12.08 -17.94
CA THR A 70 4.81 10.61 -17.92
C THR A 70 6.19 9.97 -17.73
N ASP A 71 7.26 10.77 -17.61
CA ASP A 71 8.64 10.29 -17.48
C ASP A 71 9.23 10.57 -16.08
N VAL A 72 8.38 10.55 -15.06
CA VAL A 72 8.74 10.84 -13.68
C VAL A 72 9.69 9.77 -13.11
N THR A 73 10.78 10.20 -12.48
CA THR A 73 11.57 9.35 -11.58
C THR A 73 11.20 9.69 -10.12
N LEU A 74 10.42 8.81 -9.50
CA LEU A 74 10.01 8.95 -8.11
C LEU A 74 10.96 8.20 -7.17
N ILE A 75 11.63 8.94 -6.30
CA ILE A 75 12.42 8.43 -5.18
C ILE A 75 11.51 8.47 -3.94
N ALA A 76 11.07 7.31 -3.47
CA ALA A 76 10.12 7.22 -2.36
C ALA A 76 10.72 6.44 -1.19
N SER A 77 10.47 6.90 0.03
CA SER A 77 10.98 6.23 1.23
C SER A 77 10.29 4.89 1.52
N ASN A 78 9.11 4.65 0.94
CA ASN A 78 8.39 3.39 1.06
C ASN A 78 7.42 3.13 -0.11
N CYS A 79 6.64 2.05 0.00
CA CYS A 79 5.72 1.54 -1.02
C CYS A 79 4.59 2.51 -1.45
N ASN A 80 4.39 3.65 -0.78
CA ASN A 80 3.45 4.67 -1.28
C ASN A 80 3.81 5.10 -2.71
N GLY A 81 5.11 5.27 -3.00
CA GLY A 81 5.57 5.71 -4.31
C GLY A 81 5.23 4.74 -5.44
N CYS A 82 5.53 3.45 -5.27
CA CYS A 82 5.21 2.45 -6.29
C CYS A 82 3.70 2.30 -6.50
N CYS A 83 2.90 2.44 -5.45
CA CYS A 83 1.44 2.39 -5.53
C CYS A 83 0.86 3.58 -6.34
N ILE A 84 1.39 4.78 -6.14
CA ILE A 84 1.01 5.98 -6.92
C ILE A 84 1.36 5.80 -8.39
N LEU A 85 2.59 5.39 -8.71
CA LEU A 85 3.02 5.15 -10.09
C LEU A 85 2.15 4.07 -10.77
N HIS A 86 1.82 2.99 -10.05
CA HIS A 86 0.94 1.94 -10.56
C HIS A 86 -0.48 2.45 -10.85
N ASP A 87 -1.07 3.23 -9.94
CA ASP A 87 -2.40 3.83 -10.17
C ASP A 87 -2.41 4.73 -11.40
N LEU A 88 -1.32 5.46 -11.66
CA LEU A 88 -1.12 6.28 -12.86
C LEU A 88 -0.69 5.50 -14.11
N GLY A 89 -0.46 4.19 -14.02
CA GLY A 89 0.01 3.39 -15.16
C GLY A 89 1.40 3.79 -15.67
N LEU A 90 2.21 4.41 -14.80
CA LEU A 90 3.56 4.84 -15.13
C LEU A 90 4.56 3.69 -15.00
N LYS A 91 5.58 3.71 -15.86
CA LYS A 91 6.73 2.83 -15.73
C LYS A 91 7.50 3.20 -14.47
N PHE A 92 8.00 2.18 -13.77
CA PHE A 92 8.92 2.40 -12.66
C PHE A 92 10.31 2.80 -13.18
N ASN A 93 10.53 4.11 -13.33
CA ASN A 93 11.79 4.75 -13.70
C ASN A 93 12.69 5.02 -12.48
N SER A 94 12.59 4.18 -11.46
CA SER A 94 13.26 4.31 -10.18
C SER A 94 13.48 2.93 -9.57
N PRO A 95 14.65 2.66 -8.94
CA PRO A 95 14.88 1.40 -8.22
C PRO A 95 14.18 1.34 -6.86
N PHE A 96 13.65 2.47 -6.36
CA PHE A 96 12.95 2.61 -5.07
C PHE A 96 11.50 2.09 -5.12
N VAL A 97 11.36 0.80 -5.45
CA VAL A 97 10.09 0.10 -5.62
C VAL A 97 10.07 -1.12 -4.74
N ASN A 98 8.96 -1.31 -4.02
CA ASN A 98 8.73 -2.48 -3.17
C ASN A 98 9.75 -2.64 -2.02
N LEU A 99 10.30 -1.52 -1.59
CA LEU A 99 11.25 -1.43 -0.49
C LEU A 99 10.89 -0.24 0.41
N TRP A 100 11.50 -0.19 1.58
CA TRP A 100 11.45 0.97 2.46
C TRP A 100 12.83 1.31 3.03
N ILE A 101 12.97 2.55 3.51
CA ILE A 101 14.21 3.14 4.02
C ILE A 101 13.86 3.91 5.29
N GLU A 102 14.71 3.80 6.32
CA GLU A 102 14.54 4.57 7.56
C GLU A 102 14.64 6.08 7.30
N PRO A 103 13.94 6.91 8.11
CA PRO A 103 13.87 8.37 7.94
C PRO A 103 15.21 9.08 7.70
N SER A 104 16.18 8.89 8.61
CA SER A 104 17.47 9.56 8.54
C SER A 104 18.29 9.11 7.32
N ASP A 105 18.25 7.82 7.01
CA ASP A 105 18.89 7.24 5.84
C ASP A 105 18.27 7.77 4.54
N PHE A 106 16.94 7.89 4.47
CA PHE A 106 16.27 8.43 3.30
C PHE A 106 16.65 9.89 3.04
N ILE A 107 16.75 10.72 4.08
CA ILE A 107 17.16 12.12 3.96
C ILE A 107 18.60 12.20 3.42
N LYS A 108 19.52 11.42 4.01
CA LYS A 108 20.91 11.32 3.58
C LYS A 108 21.06 10.85 2.13
N LEU A 109 20.24 9.86 1.73
CA LEU A 109 20.16 9.40 0.34
C LEU A 109 19.72 10.53 -0.59
N CYS A 110 18.66 11.27 -0.22
CA CYS A 110 18.12 12.33 -1.07
C CYS A 110 19.13 13.46 -1.31
N GLU A 111 19.89 13.82 -0.28
CA GLU A 111 20.95 14.84 -0.37
C GLU A 111 22.05 14.44 -1.37
N ASN A 112 22.41 13.15 -1.44
CA ASN A 112 23.55 12.66 -2.22
C ASN A 112 23.18 11.54 -3.21
N LEU A 113 21.98 11.60 -3.80
CA LEU A 113 21.40 10.49 -4.57
C LEU A 113 22.33 9.93 -5.66
N LYS A 114 22.99 10.81 -6.43
CA LYS A 114 23.89 10.42 -7.53
C LYS A 114 25.15 9.68 -7.05
N ASP A 115 25.65 10.01 -5.86
CA ASP A 115 26.79 9.30 -5.25
C ASP A 115 26.35 7.90 -4.81
N TYR A 116 25.27 7.83 -4.04
CA TYR A 116 24.73 6.58 -3.52
C TYR A 116 24.42 5.54 -4.60
N LEU A 117 23.87 5.95 -5.74
CA LEU A 117 23.52 5.04 -6.83
C LEU A 117 24.72 4.39 -7.53
N GLN A 118 25.95 4.87 -7.29
CA GLN A 118 27.17 4.26 -7.83
C GLN A 118 27.62 3.02 -7.05
N TYR A 119 27.20 2.89 -5.80
CA TYR A 119 27.54 1.74 -4.97
C TYR A 119 26.71 0.51 -5.35
N ASP A 120 27.33 -0.66 -5.18
CA ASP A 120 26.66 -1.94 -5.28
C ASP A 120 25.89 -2.27 -3.99
N LEU A 121 24.85 -3.08 -4.13
CA LEU A 121 24.11 -3.60 -2.98
C LEU A 121 24.94 -4.68 -2.28
N VAL A 122 25.10 -4.54 -0.96
CA VAL A 122 25.72 -5.56 -0.10
C VAL A 122 24.66 -6.13 0.82
N PHE A 123 24.19 -7.35 0.53
CA PHE A 123 23.15 -7.99 1.34
C PHE A 123 23.66 -8.43 2.71
N ILE A 124 22.81 -8.26 3.72
CA ILE A 124 23.09 -8.64 5.11
C ILE A 124 22.54 -10.06 5.33
N THR A 125 23.44 -11.01 5.57
CA THR A 125 23.09 -12.43 5.77
C THR A 125 23.70 -12.97 7.08
N PRO A 126 22.92 -13.57 7.99
CA PRO A 126 21.46 -13.65 7.95
C PRO A 126 20.83 -12.25 8.08
N ALA A 127 19.61 -12.11 7.56
CA ALA A 127 18.84 -10.89 7.80
C ALA A 127 18.68 -10.64 9.31
N GLU A 128 18.41 -9.38 9.67
CA GLU A 128 18.16 -9.00 11.05
C GLU A 128 17.07 -9.86 11.69
N LYS A 129 17.17 -10.06 13.01
CA LYS A 129 16.21 -10.86 13.77
C LYS A 129 14.80 -10.35 13.48
N GLU A 130 13.87 -11.26 13.15
CA GLU A 130 12.46 -10.98 12.81
C GLU A 130 12.20 -10.44 11.39
N ILE A 131 13.23 -10.26 10.56
CA ILE A 131 13.08 -9.91 9.15
C ILE A 131 13.20 -11.16 8.27
N THR A 132 12.19 -11.38 7.42
CA THR A 132 12.09 -12.56 6.53
C THR A 132 12.34 -12.25 5.04
N TYR A 133 12.69 -11.00 4.72
CA TYR A 133 12.93 -10.52 3.37
C TYR A 133 14.35 -9.93 3.25
N PRO A 134 14.89 -9.76 2.02
CA PRO A 134 16.24 -9.27 1.83
C PRO A 134 16.46 -7.86 2.40
N VAL A 135 17.61 -7.66 3.03
CA VAL A 135 18.08 -6.35 3.49
C VAL A 135 19.47 -6.13 2.93
N ALA A 136 19.73 -4.97 2.32
CA ALA A 136 21.04 -4.65 1.79
C ALA A 136 21.52 -3.27 2.22
N LEU A 137 22.83 -3.12 2.29
CA LEU A 137 23.49 -1.83 2.38
C LEU A 137 23.73 -1.27 0.99
N LEU A 138 23.42 0.01 0.81
CA LEU A 138 23.91 0.85 -0.27
C LEU A 138 24.93 1.80 0.36
N LYS A 139 26.21 1.42 0.31
CA LYS A 139 27.28 2.01 1.14
C LYS A 139 26.96 1.85 2.63
N ASP A 140 26.42 2.89 3.25
CA ASP A 140 26.08 2.94 4.67
C ASP A 140 24.57 3.11 4.93
N ILE A 141 23.75 3.14 3.87
CA ILE A 141 22.30 3.24 3.96
C ILE A 141 21.67 1.87 3.86
N LYS A 142 20.71 1.57 4.74
CA LYS A 142 20.01 0.30 4.72
C LYS A 142 18.74 0.35 3.90
N LEU A 143 18.59 -0.63 3.01
CA LEU A 143 17.43 -0.81 2.14
C LEU A 143 16.71 -2.11 2.50
N TYR A 144 15.42 -2.00 2.79
CA TYR A 144 14.60 -3.11 3.22
C TYR A 144 13.67 -3.56 2.08
N PHE A 145 14.00 -4.66 1.41
CA PHE A 145 13.33 -5.14 0.19
C PHE A 145 12.06 -5.96 0.52
N GLN A 146 11.07 -5.32 1.16
CA GLN A 146 9.91 -5.97 1.77
C GLN A 146 9.07 -6.88 0.87
N HIS A 147 8.99 -6.61 -0.44
CA HIS A 147 8.22 -7.47 -1.37
C HIS A 147 9.08 -8.25 -2.37
N TYR A 148 10.31 -8.61 -1.97
CA TYR A 148 11.19 -9.47 -2.76
C TYR A 148 11.41 -10.80 -2.03
N SER A 149 11.41 -11.88 -2.79
CA SER A 149 11.53 -13.25 -2.26
C SER A 149 12.97 -13.68 -2.02
N SER A 150 13.94 -13.04 -2.70
CA SER A 150 15.36 -13.36 -2.59
C SER A 150 16.26 -12.14 -2.87
N GLU A 151 17.52 -12.22 -2.39
CA GLU A 151 18.56 -11.23 -2.66
C GLU A 151 18.82 -11.06 -4.17
N GLU A 152 18.77 -12.17 -4.92
CA GLU A 152 18.92 -12.17 -6.38
C GLU A 152 17.79 -11.39 -7.07
N GLU A 153 16.53 -11.65 -6.68
CA GLU A 153 15.36 -10.94 -7.23
C GLU A 153 15.47 -9.43 -6.97
N ALA A 154 15.82 -9.06 -5.73
CA ALA A 154 16.01 -7.67 -5.32
C ALA A 154 17.13 -7.00 -6.14
N SER A 155 18.29 -7.64 -6.27
CA SER A 155 19.45 -7.11 -7.00
C SER A 155 19.16 -6.93 -8.50
N LEU A 156 18.58 -7.93 -9.16
CA LEU A 156 18.20 -7.85 -10.57
C LEU A 156 17.19 -6.74 -10.81
N ALA A 157 16.19 -6.63 -9.95
CA ALA A 157 15.15 -5.62 -10.07
C ALA A 157 15.67 -4.20 -9.80
N TRP A 158 16.55 -4.04 -8.81
CA TRP A 158 17.25 -2.79 -8.50
C TRP A 158 18.09 -2.32 -9.69
N ASN A 159 19.03 -3.14 -10.17
CA ASN A 159 19.94 -2.76 -11.26
C ASN A 159 19.21 -2.43 -12.56
N ARG A 160 18.19 -3.24 -12.92
CA ARG A 160 17.35 -3.00 -14.10
C ARG A 160 16.60 -1.67 -14.03
N ARG A 161 16.16 -1.23 -12.84
CA ARG A 161 15.41 0.02 -12.66
C ARG A 161 16.32 1.22 -12.42
N LYS A 162 17.49 1.01 -11.81
CA LYS A 162 18.56 2.02 -11.66
C LYS A 162 18.94 2.61 -13.02
N GLY A 163 19.06 1.77 -14.05
CA GLY A 163 19.33 2.21 -15.42
C GLY A 163 18.20 2.98 -16.14
N ARG A 164 17.09 3.29 -15.45
CA ARG A 164 15.93 4.03 -16.01
C ARG A 164 15.74 5.40 -15.40
N ILE A 165 16.62 5.80 -14.49
CA ILE A 165 16.50 7.07 -13.77
C ILE A 165 16.64 8.23 -14.77
N ASN A 166 15.65 9.11 -14.78
CA ASN A 166 15.74 10.42 -15.39
C ASN A 166 16.11 11.44 -14.31
N PHE A 167 17.38 11.86 -14.31
CA PHE A 167 17.90 12.82 -13.32
C PHE A 167 17.37 14.25 -13.49
N ASP A 168 16.78 14.58 -14.64
CA ASP A 168 16.21 15.90 -14.90
C ASP A 168 14.74 15.99 -14.45
N ASN A 169 14.13 14.87 -14.06
CA ASN A 169 12.72 14.74 -13.70
C ASN A 169 12.52 13.97 -12.38
N LEU A 170 13.29 14.36 -11.36
CA LEU A 170 13.30 13.75 -10.03
C LEU A 170 12.20 14.30 -9.13
N TYR A 171 11.53 13.38 -8.45
CA TYR A 171 10.51 13.65 -7.45
C TYR A 171 10.82 12.85 -6.18
N PHE A 172 10.67 13.48 -5.01
CA PHE A 172 11.01 12.88 -3.73
C PHE A 172 9.77 12.80 -2.84
N LEU A 173 9.39 11.59 -2.46
CA LEU A 173 8.21 11.34 -1.63
C LEU A 173 8.60 10.68 -0.31
N PHE A 174 8.38 11.40 0.77
CA PHE A 174 8.66 10.95 2.13
C PHE A 174 7.36 10.73 2.93
N THR A 175 7.48 10.24 4.16
CA THR A 175 6.36 10.06 5.07
C THR A 175 6.83 10.22 6.52
N ASP A 176 5.96 10.70 7.40
CA ASP A 176 6.26 10.82 8.83
C ASP A 176 6.16 9.49 9.62
N ARG A 177 6.29 8.36 8.92
CA ARG A 177 6.26 7.00 9.48
C ARG A 177 7.64 6.50 9.86
N ASP A 178 7.69 5.25 10.32
CA ASP A 178 8.91 4.45 10.39
C ASP A 178 9.96 5.10 11.34
N GLY A 179 9.47 5.72 12.42
CA GLY A 179 10.28 6.41 13.41
C GLY A 179 10.62 7.87 13.07
N CYS A 180 9.98 8.47 12.06
CA CYS A 180 10.25 9.83 11.64
C CYS A 180 9.99 10.83 12.78
N THR A 181 10.98 11.68 13.04
CA THR A 181 10.88 12.75 14.04
C THR A 181 10.54 14.07 13.39
N LYS A 182 10.12 15.06 14.20
CA LYS A 182 9.95 16.44 13.70
C LYS A 182 11.25 16.99 13.10
N GLN A 183 12.41 16.62 13.64
CA GLN A 183 13.68 17.06 13.10
C GLN A 183 13.91 16.50 11.69
N ASN A 184 13.59 15.23 11.46
CA ASN A 184 13.67 14.64 10.11
C ASN A 184 12.78 15.38 9.10
N LEU A 185 11.58 15.82 9.49
CA LEU A 185 10.72 16.62 8.61
C LEU A 185 11.38 17.95 8.25
N LEU A 186 11.99 18.63 9.22
CA LEU A 186 12.70 19.89 9.00
C LEU A 186 13.94 19.70 8.12
N ASP A 187 14.73 18.64 8.37
CA ASP A 187 15.93 18.34 7.59
C ASP A 187 15.57 18.03 6.12
N PHE A 188 14.52 17.24 5.90
CA PHE A 188 14.01 16.96 4.55
C PHE A 188 13.53 18.23 3.85
N ASP A 189 12.86 19.12 4.57
CA ASP A 189 12.35 20.38 4.03
C ASP A 189 13.46 21.34 3.62
N GLN A 190 14.61 21.29 4.30
CA GLN A 190 15.78 22.11 3.99
C GLN A 190 16.59 21.63 2.78
N LEU A 191 16.41 20.38 2.34
CA LEU A 191 17.15 19.86 1.18
C LEU A 191 16.82 20.66 -0.08
N ASN A 192 17.85 20.99 -0.88
CA ASN A 192 17.68 21.71 -2.14
C ASN A 192 17.18 20.78 -3.27
N LEU A 193 15.95 20.27 -3.13
CA LEU A 193 15.28 19.39 -4.08
C LEU A 193 14.11 20.14 -4.71
N LYS A 194 14.02 20.11 -6.05
CA LYS A 194 13.01 20.85 -6.82
C LYS A 194 11.59 20.38 -6.52
N HIS A 195 11.36 19.07 -6.45
CA HIS A 195 10.05 18.48 -6.21
C HIS A 195 10.10 17.51 -5.04
N LYS A 196 9.71 17.97 -3.86
CA LYS A 196 9.69 17.17 -2.64
C LYS A 196 8.35 17.30 -1.91
N ALA A 197 7.88 16.20 -1.33
CA ALA A 197 6.67 16.15 -0.52
C ALA A 197 6.83 15.11 0.61
N VAL A 198 6.28 15.39 1.78
CA VAL A 198 6.23 14.47 2.92
C VAL A 198 4.79 14.30 3.41
N LEU A 199 4.34 13.04 3.48
CA LEU A 199 2.99 12.73 3.94
C LEU A 199 2.95 12.75 5.48
N CYS A 200 2.07 13.59 6.04
CA CYS A 200 2.01 13.88 7.47
C CYS A 200 0.62 13.62 8.08
N HIS A 201 0.58 13.12 9.32
CA HIS A 201 -0.66 12.80 10.05
C HIS A 201 -1.40 14.03 10.59
N LYS A 202 -0.73 15.18 10.59
CA LYS A 202 -1.26 16.46 11.04
C LYS A 202 -0.72 17.62 10.19
N PRO A 203 -1.36 18.80 10.25
CA PRO A 203 -0.86 19.98 9.59
C PRO A 203 0.48 20.45 10.14
N TYR A 204 1.38 20.87 9.25
CA TYR A 204 2.63 21.57 9.58
C TYR A 204 2.72 22.85 8.74
N PRO A 205 2.22 23.99 9.25
CA PRO A 205 2.20 25.25 8.48
C PRO A 205 3.59 25.77 8.11
N ASP A 206 4.61 25.41 8.89
CA ASP A 206 5.98 25.91 8.74
C ASP A 206 6.90 24.95 7.94
N ILE A 207 6.35 23.88 7.35
CA ILE A 207 7.10 22.89 6.56
C ILE A 207 6.50 22.86 5.16
N GLU A 208 7.19 23.43 4.18
CA GLU A 208 6.63 23.63 2.83
C GLU A 208 6.32 22.32 2.11
N SER A 209 7.17 21.32 2.33
CA SER A 209 7.00 19.98 1.76
C SER A 209 5.88 19.16 2.42
N ALA A 210 5.28 19.62 3.54
CA ALA A 210 4.32 18.83 4.29
C ALA A 210 2.95 18.74 3.60
N VAL A 211 2.47 17.52 3.43
CA VAL A 211 1.14 17.20 2.90
C VAL A 211 0.34 16.51 3.97
N TYR A 212 -0.72 17.17 4.44
CA TYR A 212 -1.59 16.63 5.48
C TYR A 212 -2.50 15.53 4.92
N ILE A 213 -2.40 14.33 5.51
CA ILE A 213 -3.23 13.16 5.23
C ILE A 213 -4.21 12.94 6.37
N LYS A 214 -5.50 12.97 6.06
CA LYS A 214 -6.58 12.89 7.06
C LYS A 214 -6.81 11.46 7.55
N GLY A 215 -7.31 11.34 8.78
CA GLY A 215 -7.70 10.08 9.40
C GLY A 215 -6.63 9.46 10.31
N PHE A 216 -5.58 10.22 10.63
CA PHE A 216 -4.48 9.81 11.51
C PHE A 216 -4.20 10.86 12.61
N GLU A 217 -5.15 11.76 12.87
CA GLU A 217 -4.96 12.91 13.76
C GLU A 217 -4.68 12.50 15.22
N SER A 218 -5.20 11.33 15.63
CA SER A 218 -4.96 10.72 16.95
C SER A 218 -3.73 9.82 17.02
N GLU A 219 -3.08 9.58 15.89
CA GLU A 219 -1.92 8.70 15.78
C GLU A 219 -0.61 9.50 15.85
N SER A 220 0.51 8.81 16.07
CA SER A 220 1.84 9.44 16.07
C SER A 220 2.42 9.71 14.68
N CYS A 221 1.86 9.07 13.64
CA CYS A 221 2.29 9.12 12.25
C CYS A 221 1.17 8.66 11.32
N VAL A 222 1.33 8.85 10.01
CA VAL A 222 0.33 8.37 9.04
C VAL A 222 0.29 6.84 9.01
N GLY A 223 -0.87 6.21 9.02
CA GLY A 223 -0.98 4.78 8.73
C GLY A 223 -0.78 4.48 7.23
N MET A 224 -0.65 3.21 6.85
CA MET A 224 -0.42 2.77 5.45
C MET A 224 -1.25 3.54 4.40
N CYS A 225 -0.64 4.53 3.73
CA CYS A 225 -1.41 5.50 2.96
C CYS A 225 -1.97 4.92 1.64
N MET A 226 -1.39 3.82 1.18
CA MET A 226 -1.88 3.03 0.04
C MET A 226 -3.17 2.26 0.33
N ARG A 227 -3.61 2.16 1.59
CA ARG A 227 -4.88 1.53 1.93
C ARG A 227 -6.06 2.43 1.59
N TYR A 228 -7.17 1.80 1.22
CA TYR A 228 -8.46 2.47 1.12
C TYR A 228 -8.91 2.95 2.51
N ARG A 229 -9.55 4.12 2.55
CA ARG A 229 -10.06 4.71 3.81
C ARG A 229 -11.09 3.85 4.53
N SER A 230 -11.84 3.09 3.75
CA SER A 230 -12.81 2.14 4.26
C SER A 230 -13.01 1.00 3.27
N ARG A 231 -13.76 -0.02 3.69
CA ARG A 231 -14.15 -1.14 2.83
C ARG A 231 -14.79 -0.65 1.52
N PHE A 232 -15.63 0.38 1.60
CA PHE A 232 -16.43 0.89 0.48
C PHE A 232 -15.84 2.12 -0.22
N SER A 233 -14.90 2.83 0.40
CA SER A 233 -14.26 4.00 -0.22
C SER A 233 -13.42 3.62 -1.44
N ILE A 234 -13.56 4.39 -2.51
CA ILE A 234 -12.68 4.33 -3.70
C ILE A 234 -11.38 5.11 -3.49
N ARG A 235 -11.31 5.92 -2.42
CA ARG A 235 -10.15 6.76 -2.08
C ARG A 235 -9.20 6.00 -1.16
N LYS A 236 -7.93 6.03 -1.53
CA LYS A 236 -6.82 5.70 -0.66
C LYS A 236 -6.46 6.93 0.19
N TYR A 237 -5.74 6.73 1.28
CA TYR A 237 -5.36 7.86 2.14
C TYR A 237 -4.47 8.86 1.39
N TYR A 238 -3.50 8.40 0.59
CA TYR A 238 -2.64 9.29 -0.19
C TYR A 238 -3.40 10.10 -1.26
N ASP A 239 -4.68 9.84 -1.53
CA ASP A 239 -5.46 10.64 -2.48
C ASP A 239 -5.86 12.02 -1.90
N ASP A 240 -5.52 12.34 -0.64
CA ASP A 240 -5.52 13.71 -0.12
C ASP A 240 -4.39 14.57 -0.75
N PHE A 241 -3.34 13.91 -1.25
CA PHE A 241 -2.28 14.56 -2.00
C PHE A 241 -2.63 14.59 -3.49
N ASP A 242 -2.73 15.78 -4.11
CA ASP A 242 -2.86 15.89 -5.57
C ASP A 242 -1.51 15.63 -6.27
N TYR A 243 -1.06 14.37 -6.19
CA TYR A 243 0.20 13.92 -6.80
C TYR A 243 0.21 14.08 -8.33
N VAL A 244 -0.95 14.16 -8.98
CA VAL A 244 -1.04 14.44 -10.43
C VAL A 244 -0.66 15.88 -10.73
N ALA A 245 -1.24 16.83 -9.97
CA ALA A 245 -0.86 18.24 -10.09
C ALA A 245 0.62 18.43 -9.74
N TRP A 246 1.10 17.75 -8.70
CA TRP A 246 2.51 17.76 -8.31
C TRP A 246 3.43 17.26 -9.44
N PHE A 247 3.16 16.10 -10.04
CA PHE A 247 3.96 15.59 -11.17
C PHE A 247 3.92 16.47 -12.41
N ASN A 248 2.89 17.29 -12.59
CA ASN A 248 2.80 18.23 -13.70
C ASN A 248 3.60 19.54 -13.48
N GLN A 249 4.25 19.70 -12.33
CA GLN A 249 5.16 20.82 -12.07
C GLN A 249 6.49 20.55 -12.77
N THR A 250 6.59 20.79 -14.08
CA THR A 250 7.83 20.63 -14.85
C THR A 250 8.62 21.93 -14.92
#